data_AF-A0A955Z0D5-F1
#
_entry.id   AF-A0A955Z0D5-F1
#
_cell.length_a   1.000
_cell.length_b   1.000
_cell.length_c   1.000
_cell.angle_alpha   90.00
_cell.angle_beta   90.00
_cell.angle_gamma   90.00
#
_symmetry.space_group_name_H-M   'P 1'
#
loop_
_entity.id
_entity.type
_entity.pdbx_description
1 polymer ?
#
loop_
_entity_poly.entity_id
_entity_poly.type
_entity_poly.pdbx_seq_one_letter_code
_entity_poly.pdbx_strand_id
1 'polypeptide(L)'
;MRQKLGRASRAVPWVLAASLAAACTSTGGDPGETGEGDAGVDDAGGTVDARPTPGEDAAATDGGGTSEAGDAGPDGAADAGPPACVKDGGVCPVGSACASEADCEGLCTAGVCAVPTHTDGKVSPSLGETDVDCGGPTAPKKCADDKTCAADADCGSGACSAANKCVAGSSCKGSANGPSGIETCGTGELGAAGAVNESCCTSLPLPTRKTRRLDRYSITGGRIRAFIDAIAAANAGVPDIRAYAKTYAAANPTSQLGTVLADYPGLLDVLPDHGGPTTPIPLPVHLGAFPLDPINSLDGCFVGPGAYGHATYWQPKADLQPFGVGNNGDRRYSRDELDKKPVNCMMSLMLATFCAWDGGELARTADYHEIWGRRPVALGATTVYIPWTTIQPIGDFNWRNGHGDACPFPWPNCINPQPSHYTFPAANYNPAQDDTPSIGAPGRFPLDVTAITSANGAGWYDVGGNLMEVAWPVGAVNPGRNAVTDVCDVSAGPGPGETPCTRRGQPGVLRYAGALPHVALVGYSFEGHSRRSEAYLASLDGAESRIGAGDLKPVSFQYGKVGGRCARPAPP
;
A
#
# COMPACT_ATOMS: atom_id res chain seq x y z
N MET A 1 84.13 -12.04 24.41
CA MET A 1 84.31 -12.81 23.14
C MET A 1 83.18 -12.39 22.20
N ARG A 2 83.46 -11.73 21.05
CA ARG A 2 83.55 -12.35 19.71
C ARG A 2 82.34 -13.29 19.44
N GLN A 3 81.32 -12.84 18.69
CA GLN A 3 81.18 -12.86 17.20
C GLN A 3 80.13 -13.95 16.82
N LYS A 4 79.21 -13.86 15.84
CA LYS A 4 79.13 -13.11 14.56
C LYS A 4 77.66 -12.78 14.12
N LEU A 5 77.52 -11.72 13.30
CA LEU A 5 76.65 -11.45 12.11
C LEU A 5 75.24 -12.11 12.01
N GLY A 6 74.15 -11.48 11.53
CA GLY A 6 73.96 -10.40 10.52
C GLY A 6 73.71 -11.01 9.12
N ARG A 7 72.69 -10.71 8.29
CA ARG A 7 71.88 -9.51 7.90
C ARG A 7 70.44 -9.98 7.51
N ALA A 8 69.33 -9.22 7.38
CA ALA A 8 69.00 -7.80 7.11
C ALA A 8 68.91 -7.35 5.62
N SER A 9 67.80 -6.66 5.26
CA SER A 9 67.48 -5.91 4.00
C SER A 9 67.01 -6.74 2.78
N ARG A 10 66.13 -6.29 1.86
CA ARG A 10 65.26 -5.08 1.64
C ARG A 10 64.22 -5.49 0.53
N ALA A 11 62.91 -5.23 0.58
CA ALA A 11 62.15 -3.97 0.38
C ALA A 11 61.71 -3.63 -1.09
N VAL A 12 60.42 -3.89 -1.41
CA VAL A 12 59.43 -3.05 -2.19
C VAL A 12 59.71 -2.81 -3.73
N PRO A 13 58.74 -2.36 -4.58
CA PRO A 13 57.50 -2.97 -5.11
C PRO A 13 57.51 -3.17 -6.67
N TRP A 14 56.40 -3.61 -7.30
CA TRP A 14 55.66 -2.89 -8.38
C TRP A 14 54.61 -3.76 -9.11
N VAL A 15 53.57 -3.06 -9.55
CA VAL A 15 52.39 -3.42 -10.36
C VAL A 15 52.68 -4.22 -11.64
N LEU A 16 51.76 -5.12 -12.03
CA LEU A 16 51.35 -5.29 -13.44
C LEU A 16 49.98 -5.97 -13.58
N ALA A 17 49.09 -5.34 -14.34
CA ALA A 17 47.82 -5.92 -14.80
C ALA A 17 48.03 -6.75 -16.06
N ALA A 18 47.12 -7.70 -16.33
CA ALA A 18 47.05 -8.39 -17.61
C ALA A 18 45.58 -8.55 -18.05
N SER A 19 45.17 -7.71 -18.98
CA SER A 19 43.95 -7.90 -19.78
C SER A 19 44.23 -8.91 -20.89
N LEU A 20 43.25 -9.74 -21.26
CA LEU A 20 43.29 -10.50 -22.52
C LEU A 20 42.00 -10.31 -23.32
N ALA A 21 42.18 -9.81 -24.54
CA ALA A 21 41.23 -9.74 -25.64
C ALA A 21 42.06 -10.05 -26.91
N ALA A 22 41.57 -10.53 -28.04
CA ALA A 22 40.24 -10.98 -28.48
C ALA A 22 40.44 -11.96 -29.66
N ALA A 23 39.38 -12.61 -30.14
CA ALA A 23 39.29 -13.05 -31.54
C ALA A 23 37.83 -13.25 -31.97
N CYS A 24 37.41 -12.56 -33.03
CA CYS A 24 36.18 -12.89 -33.78
C CYS A 24 36.56 -13.66 -35.05
N THR A 25 35.75 -14.66 -35.42
CA THR A 25 35.59 -15.10 -36.83
C THR A 25 34.18 -15.62 -37.05
N SER A 26 33.52 -15.11 -38.08
CA SER A 26 32.21 -15.55 -38.60
C SER A 26 32.39 -16.21 -39.98
N THR A 27 31.68 -17.30 -40.29
CA THR A 27 31.22 -17.65 -41.66
C THR A 27 30.39 -18.95 -41.70
N GLY A 28 29.17 -18.89 -42.29
CA GLY A 28 28.41 -20.00 -42.90
C GLY A 28 27.81 -21.08 -41.98
N GLY A 29 26.62 -21.65 -42.25
CA GLY A 29 25.59 -21.32 -43.24
C GLY A 29 24.69 -22.52 -43.62
N ASP A 30 23.38 -22.42 -43.31
CA ASP A 30 22.18 -23.04 -43.96
C ASP A 30 22.12 -24.57 -44.24
N PRO A 31 20.95 -25.17 -44.61
CA PRO A 31 19.59 -24.60 -44.77
C PRO A 31 18.40 -25.41 -44.16
N GLY A 32 17.22 -24.77 -44.11
CA GLY A 32 16.01 -25.31 -44.80
C GLY A 32 14.92 -26.07 -44.01
N GLU A 33 13.77 -25.40 -43.83
CA GLU A 33 12.36 -25.88 -44.05
C GLU A 33 11.43 -24.65 -43.78
N THR A 34 11.01 -23.84 -44.77
CA THR A 34 9.76 -23.96 -45.57
C THR A 34 8.53 -24.35 -44.71
N GLY A 35 7.56 -23.51 -44.37
CA GLY A 35 6.64 -22.69 -45.19
C GLY A 35 5.18 -22.98 -44.71
N GLU A 36 4.09 -22.26 -44.95
CA GLU A 36 3.65 -21.00 -45.60
C GLU A 36 2.36 -20.53 -44.86
N GLY A 37 1.77 -19.32 -44.97
CA GLY A 37 2.06 -18.13 -45.78
C GLY A 37 1.14 -16.93 -45.44
N ASP A 38 1.31 -15.85 -46.20
CA ASP A 38 0.62 -14.54 -46.26
C ASP A 38 -0.92 -14.56 -46.43
N ALA A 39 -1.72 -13.47 -46.36
CA ALA A 39 -1.50 -12.03 -46.12
C ALA A 39 -2.85 -11.36 -45.72
N GLY A 40 -2.82 -10.07 -45.33
CA GLY A 40 -4.04 -9.24 -45.19
C GLY A 40 -3.80 -7.86 -44.58
N VAL A 41 -3.24 -6.92 -45.35
CA VAL A 41 -3.14 -5.50 -45.00
C VAL A 41 -3.91 -4.69 -46.05
N ASP A 42 -4.78 -3.79 -45.61
CA ASP A 42 -5.27 -2.68 -46.42
C ASP A 42 -5.22 -1.39 -45.59
N ASP A 43 -4.74 -0.33 -46.23
CA ASP A 43 -4.52 1.01 -45.69
C ASP A 43 -5.23 2.03 -46.59
N ALA A 44 -5.94 3.01 -46.00
CA ALA A 44 -6.60 4.08 -46.73
C ALA A 44 -6.85 5.30 -45.83
N GLY A 45 -5.86 6.21 -45.79
CA GLY A 45 -6.00 7.51 -45.14
C GLY A 45 -6.78 8.54 -45.96
N GLY A 46 -7.19 9.62 -45.30
CA GLY A 46 -7.75 10.83 -45.92
C GLY A 46 -7.63 12.02 -44.96
N THR A 47 -7.11 13.16 -45.43
CA THR A 47 -6.83 14.34 -44.59
C THR A 47 -7.25 15.65 -45.28
N VAL A 48 -7.72 16.61 -44.47
CA VAL A 48 -7.83 18.08 -44.68
C VAL A 48 -8.58 18.60 -45.94
N ASP A 49 -9.32 19.72 -45.97
CA ASP A 49 -9.11 21.02 -45.32
C ASP A 49 -10.34 22.00 -45.46
N ALA A 50 -10.31 23.11 -44.71
CA ALA A 50 -10.86 24.47 -44.94
C ALA A 50 -12.31 24.80 -45.46
N ARG A 51 -12.93 25.80 -44.77
CA ARG A 51 -13.98 26.79 -45.24
C ARG A 51 -13.36 27.87 -46.18
N PRO A 52 -14.04 28.88 -46.81
CA PRO A 52 -15.42 29.44 -46.60
C PRO A 52 -16.26 29.98 -47.83
N THR A 53 -17.60 30.14 -47.68
CA THR A 53 -18.50 31.24 -48.23
C THR A 53 -18.64 31.53 -49.76
N PRO A 54 -19.54 32.44 -50.24
CA PRO A 54 -21.00 32.61 -50.02
C PRO A 54 -21.82 32.85 -51.34
N GLY A 55 -23.12 33.19 -51.23
CA GLY A 55 -23.95 33.83 -52.29
C GLY A 55 -25.19 33.03 -52.73
N GLU A 56 -26.31 33.59 -53.20
CA GLU A 56 -27.02 34.88 -53.06
C GLU A 56 -28.33 34.73 -53.90
N ASP A 57 -29.45 35.25 -53.38
CA ASP A 57 -30.61 35.87 -54.05
C ASP A 57 -31.36 35.27 -55.27
N ALA A 58 -32.65 34.93 -55.05
CA ALA A 58 -33.84 35.37 -55.83
C ALA A 58 -35.12 34.83 -55.12
N ALA A 59 -36.21 35.52 -54.75
CA ALA A 59 -36.89 36.79 -55.08
C ALA A 59 -38.32 36.51 -55.61
N ALA A 60 -39.34 37.20 -55.06
CA ALA A 60 -40.76 37.26 -55.50
C ALA A 60 -41.59 35.94 -55.37
N THR A 61 -42.92 35.86 -55.23
CA THR A 61 -44.12 36.75 -54.99
C THR A 61 -45.32 35.79 -54.78
N ASP A 62 -46.49 36.09 -54.19
CA ASP A 62 -47.11 37.22 -53.43
C ASP A 62 -48.35 36.66 -52.69
N GLY A 63 -49.02 37.41 -51.80
CA GLY A 63 -50.35 37.02 -51.26
C GLY A 63 -50.75 37.63 -49.92
N GLY A 64 -51.18 38.90 -49.90
CA GLY A 64 -51.75 39.53 -48.71
C GLY A 64 -53.19 39.10 -48.39
N GLY A 65 -53.53 39.06 -47.09
CA GLY A 65 -54.90 38.83 -46.59
C GLY A 65 -55.06 39.37 -45.17
N THR A 66 -55.81 40.44 -45.02
CA THR A 66 -56.05 41.14 -43.73
C THR A 66 -57.36 40.70 -43.05
N SER A 67 -57.50 41.05 -41.77
CA SER A 67 -58.70 40.94 -40.91
C SER A 67 -58.98 39.52 -40.36
N GLU A 68 -59.50 39.32 -39.14
CA GLU A 68 -60.11 40.26 -38.18
C GLU A 68 -59.54 40.08 -36.75
N ALA A 69 -59.71 41.11 -35.90
CA ALA A 69 -59.55 40.98 -34.45
C ALA A 69 -60.88 40.55 -33.83
N GLY A 70 -60.88 39.43 -33.11
CA GLY A 70 -62.01 38.95 -32.32
C GLY A 70 -61.60 38.83 -30.85
N ASP A 71 -61.92 39.85 -30.05
CA ASP A 71 -61.73 39.84 -28.59
C ASP A 71 -62.94 39.16 -27.93
N ALA A 72 -62.70 38.14 -27.11
CA ALA A 72 -63.73 37.43 -26.36
C ALA A 72 -63.17 36.70 -25.12
N GLY A 73 -63.45 37.27 -23.94
CA GLY A 73 -63.91 36.52 -22.75
C GLY A 73 -62.89 35.68 -21.96
N PRO A 74 -62.68 35.96 -20.66
CA PRO A 74 -61.78 35.18 -19.81
C PRO A 74 -62.50 34.00 -19.15
N ASP A 75 -62.67 32.88 -19.86
CA ASP A 75 -63.27 31.66 -19.31
C ASP A 75 -62.43 30.41 -19.59
N GLY A 76 -62.04 29.72 -18.51
CA GLY A 76 -61.36 28.43 -18.56
C GLY A 76 -59.84 28.52 -18.64
N ALA A 77 -59.18 28.33 -17.49
CA ALA A 77 -57.79 27.87 -17.47
C ALA A 77 -57.75 26.44 -18.03
N ALA A 78 -57.62 26.32 -19.35
CA ALA A 78 -57.25 25.07 -19.98
C ALA A 78 -55.90 24.63 -19.40
N ASP A 79 -55.83 23.36 -19.00
CA ASP A 79 -54.65 22.75 -18.38
C ASP A 79 -53.54 22.65 -19.41
N ALA A 80 -52.83 23.77 -19.61
CA ALA A 80 -51.71 23.90 -20.52
C ALA A 80 -50.56 23.08 -19.94
N GLY A 81 -50.53 21.80 -20.33
CA GLY A 81 -49.52 20.86 -19.89
C GLY A 81 -48.10 21.41 -20.10
N PRO A 82 -47.13 20.88 -19.32
CA PRO A 82 -45.76 21.38 -19.32
C PRO A 82 -45.20 21.51 -20.75
N PRO A 83 -44.46 22.60 -21.07
CA PRO A 83 -44.00 22.87 -22.42
C PRO A 83 -43.26 21.67 -23.02
N ALA A 84 -43.59 21.35 -24.27
CA ALA A 84 -43.05 20.18 -24.96
C ALA A 84 -41.52 20.28 -25.05
N CYS A 85 -40.83 19.21 -24.64
CA CYS A 85 -39.38 19.17 -24.72
C CYS A 85 -38.90 19.08 -26.18
N VAL A 86 -38.10 20.05 -26.61
CA VAL A 86 -37.33 20.02 -27.86
C VAL A 86 -35.88 19.71 -27.50
N LYS A 87 -35.44 18.48 -27.76
CA LYS A 87 -34.07 18.02 -27.46
C LYS A 87 -33.08 18.44 -28.54
N ASP A 88 -32.70 19.72 -28.57
CA ASP A 88 -31.57 20.19 -29.39
C ASP A 88 -30.24 19.79 -28.72
N GLY A 89 -29.87 18.52 -28.88
CA GLY A 89 -28.56 17.99 -28.49
C GLY A 89 -28.36 17.67 -27.01
N GLY A 90 -29.40 17.76 -26.17
CA GLY A 90 -29.28 17.52 -24.73
C GLY A 90 -30.59 17.25 -23.99
N VAL A 91 -30.52 17.33 -22.66
CA VAL A 91 -31.65 17.20 -21.73
C VAL A 91 -32.58 18.41 -21.81
N CYS A 92 -33.86 18.17 -21.51
CA CYS A 92 -34.92 19.15 -21.44
C CYS A 92 -34.69 20.15 -20.29
N PRO A 93 -34.95 21.46 -20.49
CA PRO A 93 -34.81 22.43 -19.43
C PRO A 93 -35.89 22.25 -18.35
N VAL A 94 -35.59 22.72 -17.14
CA VAL A 94 -36.50 22.72 -15.97
C VAL A 94 -37.89 23.24 -16.36
N GLY A 95 -38.94 22.55 -15.91
CA GLY A 95 -40.33 22.87 -16.21
C GLY A 95 -40.87 22.26 -17.51
N SER A 96 -40.02 21.67 -18.36
CA SER A 96 -40.45 20.98 -19.59
C SER A 96 -41.08 19.62 -19.31
N ALA A 97 -41.91 19.16 -20.24
CA ALA A 97 -42.47 17.81 -20.23
C ALA A 97 -41.36 16.75 -20.36
N CYS A 98 -41.46 15.70 -19.56
CA CYS A 98 -40.57 14.53 -19.60
C CYS A 98 -41.37 13.22 -19.51
N ALA A 99 -40.83 12.16 -20.10
CA ALA A 99 -41.36 10.80 -20.03
C ALA A 99 -40.52 9.90 -19.10
N SER A 100 -39.28 10.28 -18.81
CA SER A 100 -38.32 9.52 -18.02
C SER A 100 -37.25 10.43 -17.40
N GLU A 101 -36.54 9.90 -16.40
CA GLU A 101 -35.40 10.57 -15.77
C GLU A 101 -34.30 10.98 -16.76
N ALA A 102 -34.11 10.23 -17.85
CA ALA A 102 -33.10 10.52 -18.88
C ALA A 102 -33.45 11.75 -19.75
N ASP A 103 -34.66 12.29 -19.62
CA ASP A 103 -35.07 13.49 -20.36
C ASP A 103 -34.61 14.77 -19.67
N CYS A 104 -34.41 14.77 -18.35
CA CYS A 104 -34.11 15.96 -17.55
C CYS A 104 -32.64 16.02 -17.13
N GLU A 105 -32.18 17.14 -16.57
CA GLU A 105 -30.92 17.15 -15.79
C GLU A 105 -31.16 16.68 -14.36
N GLY A 106 -32.06 17.34 -13.61
CA GLY A 106 -32.60 16.82 -12.35
C GLY A 106 -33.61 15.69 -12.58
N LEU A 107 -34.56 15.51 -11.64
CA LEU A 107 -35.56 14.45 -11.71
C LEU A 107 -36.76 14.75 -12.62
N CYS A 108 -37.35 13.71 -13.23
CA CYS A 108 -38.61 13.75 -13.97
C CYS A 108 -39.81 13.52 -13.04
N THR A 109 -40.17 14.53 -12.24
CA THR A 109 -41.25 14.42 -11.26
C THR A 109 -42.60 14.78 -11.88
N ALA A 110 -43.58 13.86 -11.80
CA ALA A 110 -44.93 14.04 -12.34
C ALA A 110 -44.98 14.43 -13.84
N GLY A 111 -44.01 13.94 -14.64
CA GLY A 111 -43.91 14.27 -16.06
C GLY A 111 -43.32 15.66 -16.35
N VAL A 112 -42.69 16.30 -15.36
CA VAL A 112 -42.02 17.60 -15.47
C VAL A 112 -40.58 17.52 -14.98
N CYS A 113 -39.65 18.17 -15.68
CA CYS A 113 -38.27 18.29 -15.21
C CYS A 113 -38.15 19.22 -14.00
N ALA A 114 -37.71 18.67 -12.87
CA ALA A 114 -37.37 19.41 -11.67
C ALA A 114 -36.02 20.15 -11.82
N VAL A 115 -35.78 21.12 -10.92
CA VAL A 115 -34.46 21.75 -10.75
C VAL A 115 -33.48 20.68 -10.24
N PRO A 116 -32.28 20.52 -10.84
CA PRO A 116 -31.26 19.62 -10.31
C PRO A 116 -30.81 20.03 -8.90
N THR A 117 -30.43 19.07 -8.07
CA THR A 117 -29.86 19.32 -6.72
C THR A 117 -28.74 18.35 -6.40
N HIS A 118 -27.85 18.72 -5.47
CA HIS A 118 -26.78 17.85 -4.94
C HIS A 118 -27.26 16.69 -4.04
N THR A 119 -28.53 16.30 -4.16
CA THR A 119 -29.21 15.30 -3.31
C THR A 119 -30.39 14.63 -4.03
N ASP A 120 -30.48 14.74 -5.36
CA ASP A 120 -31.62 14.18 -6.12
C ASP A 120 -31.39 12.74 -6.61
N GLY A 121 -30.25 12.14 -6.32
CA GLY A 121 -29.94 10.76 -6.69
C GLY A 121 -29.42 10.62 -8.12
N LYS A 122 -29.03 11.73 -8.75
CA LYS A 122 -28.50 11.79 -10.12
C LYS A 122 -27.17 12.55 -10.17
N VAL A 123 -26.50 12.52 -11.33
CA VAL A 123 -25.35 13.39 -11.61
C VAL A 123 -25.89 14.66 -12.25
N SER A 124 -25.55 15.83 -11.70
CA SER A 124 -25.93 17.15 -12.21
C SER A 124 -24.71 17.94 -12.72
N PRO A 125 -24.31 17.80 -14.01
CA PRO A 125 -23.13 18.47 -14.56
C PRO A 125 -23.18 20.00 -14.54
N SER A 126 -24.36 20.63 -14.62
CA SER A 126 -24.52 22.08 -14.48
C SER A 126 -24.22 22.58 -13.06
N LEU A 127 -24.38 21.70 -12.06
CA LEU A 127 -23.96 21.92 -10.68
C LEU A 127 -22.51 21.44 -10.44
N GLY A 128 -21.80 21.01 -11.48
CA GLY A 128 -20.38 20.65 -11.45
C GLY A 128 -20.06 19.29 -10.84
N GLU A 129 -21.04 18.39 -10.68
CA GLU A 129 -20.83 17.08 -10.06
C GLU A 129 -20.01 16.11 -10.92
N THR A 130 -19.21 15.25 -10.29
CA THR A 130 -18.41 14.23 -11.00
C THR A 130 -18.97 12.81 -10.85
N ASP A 131 -19.78 12.55 -9.82
CA ASP A 131 -20.61 11.36 -9.67
C ASP A 131 -21.93 11.75 -8.97
N VAL A 132 -22.81 10.80 -8.71
CA VAL A 132 -24.15 11.04 -8.18
C VAL A 132 -24.08 11.73 -6.81
N ASP A 133 -24.71 12.90 -6.70
CA ASP A 133 -24.78 13.74 -5.50
C ASP A 133 -23.40 14.11 -4.90
N CYS A 134 -22.31 14.09 -5.69
CA CYS A 134 -20.97 14.33 -5.15
C CYS A 134 -19.89 14.79 -6.15
N GLY A 135 -18.81 15.34 -5.59
CA GLY A 135 -17.57 15.63 -6.30
C GLY A 135 -17.62 16.91 -7.13
N GLY A 136 -16.47 17.37 -7.60
CA GLY A 136 -16.33 18.63 -8.30
C GLY A 136 -16.18 19.86 -7.39
N PRO A 137 -16.11 21.06 -8.00
CA PRO A 137 -15.77 22.31 -7.31
C PRO A 137 -16.90 22.87 -6.45
N THR A 138 -18.15 22.56 -6.80
CA THR A 138 -19.36 23.17 -6.25
C THR A 138 -20.21 22.23 -5.40
N ALA A 139 -20.07 20.91 -5.56
CA ALA A 139 -20.81 19.96 -4.72
C ALA A 139 -20.36 20.04 -3.25
N PRO A 140 -21.32 20.07 -2.30
CA PRO A 140 -21.02 20.15 -0.87
C PRO A 140 -20.44 18.83 -0.34
N LYS A 141 -20.71 17.71 -1.01
CA LYS A 141 -20.28 16.37 -0.63
C LYS A 141 -19.11 15.89 -1.48
N LYS A 142 -18.10 15.33 -0.84
CA LYS A 142 -17.01 14.62 -1.51
C LYS A 142 -17.39 13.17 -1.76
N CYS A 143 -17.01 12.66 -2.92
CA CYS A 143 -17.31 11.32 -3.36
C CYS A 143 -16.60 10.27 -2.50
N ALA A 144 -17.32 9.19 -2.19
CA ALA A 144 -16.74 8.01 -1.55
C ALA A 144 -15.84 7.22 -2.53
N ASP A 145 -15.16 6.20 -2.04
CA ASP A 145 -14.35 5.30 -2.89
C ASP A 145 -15.20 4.67 -4.02
N ASP A 146 -14.56 4.29 -5.13
CA ASP A 146 -15.13 3.72 -6.37
C ASP A 146 -16.09 4.63 -7.15
N LYS A 147 -16.38 5.83 -6.63
CA LYS A 147 -17.09 6.90 -7.34
C LYS A 147 -16.20 7.64 -8.32
N THR A 148 -16.82 8.27 -9.30
CA THR A 148 -16.18 8.96 -10.41
C THR A 148 -15.67 10.34 -9.99
N CYS A 149 -14.46 10.68 -10.44
CA CYS A 149 -13.78 11.93 -10.10
C CYS A 149 -12.99 12.46 -11.31
N ALA A 150 -12.82 13.78 -11.37
CA ALA A 150 -11.92 14.47 -12.29
C ALA A 150 -10.65 14.98 -11.59
N ALA A 151 -10.69 15.16 -10.26
CA ALA A 151 -9.60 15.65 -9.44
C ALA A 151 -9.59 15.00 -8.05
N ASP A 152 -8.42 15.01 -7.40
CA ASP A 152 -8.24 14.60 -6.00
C ASP A 152 -9.24 15.24 -5.04
N ALA A 153 -9.52 16.53 -5.26
CA ALA A 153 -10.43 17.33 -4.47
C ALA A 153 -11.91 16.90 -4.57
N ASP A 154 -12.26 15.98 -5.48
CA ASP A 154 -13.61 15.42 -5.58
C ASP A 154 -13.85 14.32 -4.55
N CYS A 155 -12.79 13.63 -4.13
CA CYS A 155 -12.82 12.43 -3.31
C CYS A 155 -12.69 12.73 -1.82
N GLY A 156 -13.43 12.02 -0.98
CA GLY A 156 -13.33 12.15 0.48
C GLY A 156 -11.97 11.72 1.05
N SER A 157 -11.23 10.89 0.30
CA SER A 157 -9.83 10.51 0.57
C SER A 157 -8.80 11.54 0.12
N GLY A 158 -9.19 12.54 -0.69
CA GLY A 158 -8.25 13.41 -1.40
C GLY A 158 -7.45 12.71 -2.51
N ALA A 159 -7.91 11.54 -3.00
CA ALA A 159 -7.18 10.73 -3.97
C ALA A 159 -8.09 10.24 -5.12
N CYS A 160 -7.91 10.83 -6.30
CA CYS A 160 -8.51 10.39 -7.56
C CYS A 160 -7.48 9.60 -8.38
N SER A 161 -7.83 8.38 -8.80
CA SER A 161 -6.94 7.52 -9.59
C SER A 161 -6.87 7.91 -11.06
N ALA A 162 -5.85 7.44 -11.76
CA ALA A 162 -5.71 7.56 -13.21
C ALA A 162 -6.88 6.92 -14.01
N ALA A 163 -7.71 6.09 -13.36
CA ALA A 163 -8.95 5.54 -13.92
C ALA A 163 -10.18 6.44 -13.67
N ASN A 164 -9.99 7.68 -13.22
CA ASN A 164 -11.04 8.63 -12.83
C ASN A 164 -11.96 8.08 -11.72
N LYS A 165 -11.39 7.30 -10.79
CA LYS A 165 -12.09 6.71 -9.64
C LYS A 165 -11.47 7.12 -8.31
N CYS A 166 -12.30 7.52 -7.36
CA CYS A 166 -11.89 7.78 -5.99
C CYS A 166 -11.35 6.51 -5.34
N VAL A 167 -10.16 6.60 -4.76
CA VAL A 167 -9.49 5.47 -4.10
C VAL A 167 -9.27 5.77 -2.64
N ALA A 168 -9.23 4.75 -1.79
CA ALA A 168 -9.18 4.93 -0.34
C ALA A 168 -7.92 5.67 0.17
N GLY A 169 -6.84 5.74 -0.62
CA GLY A 169 -5.58 6.40 -0.28
C GLY A 169 -4.69 6.72 -1.46
N SER A 170 -3.79 7.70 -1.25
CA SER A 170 -2.83 8.24 -2.23
C SER A 170 -1.98 7.16 -2.92
N SER A 171 -1.61 6.09 -2.21
CA SER A 171 -0.81 4.96 -2.75
C SER A 171 -1.51 4.20 -3.88
N CYS A 172 -2.84 4.28 -3.98
CA CYS A 172 -3.63 3.56 -4.97
C CYS A 172 -4.18 4.43 -6.10
N LYS A 173 -3.69 5.66 -6.27
CA LYS A 173 -4.01 6.49 -7.44
C LYS A 173 -3.52 5.91 -8.78
N GLY A 174 -2.72 4.84 -8.72
CA GLY A 174 -1.95 4.28 -9.84
C GLY A 174 -0.54 4.86 -9.84
N SER A 175 0.47 3.99 -9.98
CA SER A 175 1.88 4.44 -10.08
C SER A 175 2.32 4.54 -11.54
N ALA A 176 3.21 5.48 -11.85
CA ALA A 176 3.88 5.58 -13.15
C ALA A 176 4.74 4.34 -13.48
N ASN A 177 4.91 3.43 -12.52
CA ASN A 177 5.72 2.23 -12.59
C ASN A 177 4.88 0.92 -12.60
N GLY A 178 3.56 1.01 -12.73
CA GLY A 178 2.64 -0.13 -12.82
C GLY A 178 1.72 -0.32 -11.61
N PRO A 179 0.71 -1.21 -11.73
CA PRO A 179 -0.30 -1.50 -10.69
C PRO A 179 0.16 -2.53 -9.65
N SER A 180 1.41 -2.98 -9.70
CA SER A 180 1.97 -4.06 -8.90
C SER A 180 1.93 -3.73 -7.40
N GLY A 181 1.23 -4.54 -6.60
CA GLY A 181 0.96 -4.21 -5.18
C GLY A 181 -0.17 -3.22 -4.95
N ILE A 182 -0.82 -2.70 -6.00
CA ILE A 182 -1.98 -1.81 -5.92
C ILE A 182 -3.26 -2.60 -6.20
N GLU A 183 -3.40 -3.23 -7.37
CA GLU A 183 -4.60 -3.99 -7.76
C GLU A 183 -4.32 -5.51 -7.81
N THR A 184 -3.60 -6.02 -6.80
CA THR A 184 -3.04 -7.38 -6.82
C THR A 184 -3.37 -8.23 -5.59
N CYS A 185 -4.14 -7.66 -4.67
CA CYS A 185 -4.56 -8.34 -3.45
C CYS A 185 -5.78 -9.23 -3.71
N GLY A 186 -6.11 -10.14 -2.81
CA GLY A 186 -7.18 -11.12 -2.99
C GLY A 186 -6.67 -12.50 -3.41
N THR A 187 -7.59 -13.35 -3.88
CA THR A 187 -7.36 -14.79 -4.03
C THR A 187 -6.75 -15.15 -5.38
N GLY A 188 -5.79 -16.08 -5.39
CA GLY A 188 -5.13 -16.54 -6.61
C GLY A 188 -4.16 -15.52 -7.22
N GLU A 189 -3.23 -16.00 -8.05
CA GLU A 189 -2.29 -15.13 -8.76
C GLU A 189 -2.94 -14.39 -9.92
N LEU A 190 -2.39 -13.23 -10.26
CA LEU A 190 -2.84 -12.40 -11.38
C LEU A 190 -2.94 -13.23 -12.68
N GLY A 191 -4.12 -13.25 -13.28
CA GLY A 191 -4.39 -14.00 -14.52
C GLY A 191 -4.57 -15.51 -14.35
N ALA A 192 -4.48 -16.06 -13.12
CA ALA A 192 -4.81 -17.45 -12.87
C ALA A 192 -6.33 -17.71 -12.96
N ALA A 193 -6.72 -18.89 -13.43
CA ALA A 193 -8.13 -19.26 -13.54
C ALA A 193 -8.80 -19.28 -12.16
N GLY A 194 -9.88 -18.50 -12.01
CA GLY A 194 -10.61 -18.37 -10.73
C GLY A 194 -9.96 -17.43 -9.71
N ALA A 195 -8.91 -16.69 -10.08
CA ALA A 195 -8.39 -15.61 -9.25
C ALA A 195 -9.42 -14.47 -9.12
N VAL A 196 -9.51 -13.90 -7.92
CA VAL A 196 -10.32 -12.71 -7.62
C VAL A 196 -9.39 -11.69 -7.01
N ASN A 197 -8.88 -10.79 -7.86
CA ASN A 197 -7.99 -9.73 -7.44
C ASN A 197 -8.74 -8.40 -7.29
N GLU A 198 -8.38 -7.64 -6.26
CA GLU A 198 -8.98 -6.36 -5.88
C GLU A 198 -7.91 -5.41 -5.32
N SER A 199 -8.32 -4.17 -5.03
CA SER A 199 -7.42 -3.15 -4.52
C SER A 199 -6.83 -3.51 -3.16
N CYS A 200 -5.50 -3.44 -3.08
CA CYS A 200 -4.72 -3.49 -1.85
C CYS A 200 -4.98 -2.28 -0.94
N CYS A 201 -5.72 -1.25 -1.40
CA CYS A 201 -6.25 -0.17 -0.57
C CYS A 201 -7.69 -0.40 -0.06
N THR A 202 -8.37 -1.50 -0.42
CA THR A 202 -9.73 -1.78 0.08
C THR A 202 -9.75 -1.66 1.60
N SER A 203 -10.54 -0.73 2.14
CA SER A 203 -10.59 -0.43 3.57
C SER A 203 -12.01 -0.63 4.10
N LEU A 204 -12.16 -1.46 5.12
CA LEU A 204 -13.47 -1.92 5.58
C LEU A 204 -13.91 -1.18 6.85
N PRO A 205 -15.16 -0.66 6.94
CA PRO A 205 -15.70 -0.08 8.16
C PRO A 205 -15.63 -1.03 9.35
N LEU A 206 -15.18 -0.54 10.51
CA LEU A 206 -15.15 -1.36 11.72
C LEU A 206 -16.58 -1.60 12.28
N PRO A 207 -16.88 -2.80 12.82
CA PRO A 207 -18.23 -3.16 13.28
C PRO A 207 -18.85 -2.23 14.33
N THR A 208 -18.03 -1.69 15.23
CA THR A 208 -18.40 -0.84 16.38
C THR A 208 -17.72 0.53 16.31
N ARG A 209 -16.47 0.61 15.84
CA ARG A 209 -15.74 1.88 15.65
C ARG A 209 -16.12 2.58 14.35
N LYS A 210 -17.39 3.01 14.24
CA LYS A 210 -18.01 3.51 13.00
C LYS A 210 -17.31 4.70 12.32
N THR A 211 -16.52 5.49 13.05
CA THR A 211 -15.72 6.59 12.50
C THR A 211 -14.39 6.14 11.87
N ARG A 212 -14.13 4.82 11.82
CA ARG A 212 -12.89 4.23 11.34
C ARG A 212 -13.14 3.11 10.34
N ARG A 213 -12.22 3.01 9.38
CA ARG A 213 -12.05 1.87 8.47
C ARG A 213 -10.66 1.30 8.70
N LEU A 214 -10.52 -0.01 8.55
CA LEU A 214 -9.25 -0.72 8.64
C LEU A 214 -8.96 -1.38 7.30
N ASP A 215 -7.75 -1.17 6.76
CA ASP A 215 -7.33 -1.75 5.48
C ASP A 215 -7.49 -3.28 5.52
N ARG A 216 -8.18 -3.82 4.52
CA ARG A 216 -8.50 -5.25 4.39
C ARG A 216 -7.24 -6.12 4.26
N TYR A 217 -6.20 -5.54 3.68
CA TYR A 217 -4.91 -6.14 3.36
C TYR A 217 -3.77 -5.39 4.05
N SER A 218 -2.67 -6.09 4.30
CA SER A 218 -1.41 -5.47 4.76
C SER A 218 -0.82 -4.56 3.68
N ILE A 219 -0.03 -3.56 4.08
CA ILE A 219 0.66 -2.64 3.17
C ILE A 219 1.64 -3.41 2.28
N THR A 220 1.60 -3.17 0.98
CA THR A 220 2.45 -3.84 -0.01
C THR A 220 3.72 -3.04 -0.33
N GLY A 221 4.73 -3.71 -0.89
CA GLY A 221 5.94 -3.05 -1.41
C GLY A 221 5.62 -1.97 -2.46
N GLY A 222 4.64 -2.23 -3.33
CA GLY A 222 4.14 -1.29 -4.34
C GLY A 222 3.49 -0.04 -3.75
N ARG A 223 2.68 -0.19 -2.70
CA ARG A 223 2.08 0.97 -1.98
C ARG A 223 3.15 1.84 -1.31
N ILE A 224 4.15 1.22 -0.66
CA ILE A 224 5.32 1.96 -0.16
C ILE A 224 6.04 2.66 -1.30
N ARG A 225 6.19 2.02 -2.46
CA ARG A 225 6.89 2.62 -3.59
C ARG A 225 6.17 3.84 -4.16
N ALA A 226 4.85 3.79 -4.28
CA ALA A 226 4.04 4.95 -4.66
C ALA A 226 4.26 6.14 -3.69
N PHE A 227 4.41 5.88 -2.39
CA PHE A 227 4.77 6.89 -1.39
C PHE A 227 6.19 7.47 -1.63
N ILE A 228 7.22 6.62 -1.78
CA ILE A 228 8.60 7.09 -2.03
C ILE A 228 8.67 7.91 -3.33
N ASP A 229 8.09 7.40 -4.41
CA ASP A 229 8.05 8.06 -5.72
C ASP A 229 7.32 9.42 -5.64
N ALA A 230 6.20 9.50 -4.89
CA ALA A 230 5.44 10.74 -4.72
C ALA A 230 6.15 11.79 -3.85
N ILE A 231 6.80 11.38 -2.74
CA ILE A 231 7.60 12.30 -1.92
C ILE A 231 8.81 12.80 -2.73
N ALA A 232 9.47 11.94 -3.51
CA ALA A 232 10.54 12.36 -4.41
C ALA A 232 10.04 13.35 -5.47
N ALA A 233 8.93 13.06 -6.14
CA ALA A 233 8.35 13.95 -7.16
C ALA A 233 7.96 15.33 -6.59
N ALA A 234 7.41 15.38 -5.38
CA ALA A 234 7.07 16.63 -4.68
C ALA A 234 8.30 17.47 -4.28
N ASN A 235 9.47 16.84 -4.14
CA ASN A 235 10.69 17.46 -3.60
C ASN A 235 11.88 17.36 -4.60
N ALA A 236 11.63 17.69 -5.87
CA ALA A 236 12.66 17.78 -6.92
C ALA A 236 13.54 16.52 -7.10
N GLY A 237 12.96 15.34 -6.88
CA GLY A 237 13.63 14.03 -6.97
C GLY A 237 14.20 13.51 -5.65
N VAL A 238 14.07 14.25 -4.53
CA VAL A 238 14.62 13.86 -3.23
C VAL A 238 13.51 13.27 -2.34
N PRO A 239 13.57 11.98 -1.94
CA PRO A 239 12.57 11.40 -1.04
C PRO A 239 12.81 11.83 0.43
N ASP A 240 12.57 13.11 0.74
CA ASP A 240 12.70 13.67 2.09
C ASP A 240 11.48 13.32 2.97
N ILE A 241 11.51 12.11 3.50
CA ILE A 241 10.47 11.56 4.38
C ILE A 241 10.47 12.28 5.74
N ARG A 242 11.64 12.73 6.21
CA ARG A 242 11.78 13.49 7.45
C ARG A 242 11.03 14.82 7.39
N ALA A 243 11.23 15.61 6.33
CA ALA A 243 10.54 16.89 6.15
C ALA A 243 9.03 16.70 6.01
N TYR A 244 8.59 15.67 5.26
CA TYR A 244 7.19 15.30 5.19
C TYR A 244 6.61 14.99 6.59
N ALA A 245 7.24 14.07 7.34
CA ALA A 245 6.76 13.64 8.65
C ALA A 245 6.65 14.80 9.64
N LYS A 246 7.66 15.67 9.69
CA LYS A 246 7.65 16.88 10.55
C LYS A 246 6.53 17.85 10.17
N THR A 247 6.35 18.10 8.87
CA THR A 247 5.31 19.01 8.37
C THR A 247 3.91 18.48 8.67
N TYR A 248 3.68 17.19 8.42
CA TYR A 248 2.41 16.52 8.74
C TYR A 248 2.13 16.53 10.25
N ALA A 249 3.13 16.19 11.07
CA ALA A 249 2.99 16.15 12.53
C ALA A 249 2.63 17.52 13.12
N ALA A 250 3.25 18.59 12.62
CA ALA A 250 2.95 19.97 13.04
C ALA A 250 1.53 20.41 12.63
N ALA A 251 1.05 20.00 11.45
CA ALA A 251 -0.30 20.27 10.99
C ALA A 251 -1.36 19.40 11.69
N ASN A 252 -0.99 18.21 12.17
CA ASN A 252 -1.89 17.22 12.75
C ASN A 252 -1.43 16.78 14.15
N PRO A 253 -1.47 17.67 15.17
CA PRO A 253 -0.90 17.40 16.50
C PRO A 253 -1.56 16.24 17.26
N THR A 254 -2.78 15.85 16.89
CA THR A 254 -3.52 14.71 17.46
C THR A 254 -3.25 13.38 16.74
N SER A 255 -2.48 13.38 15.66
CA SER A 255 -2.06 12.16 14.95
C SER A 255 -0.91 11.46 15.67
N GLN A 256 -0.63 10.21 15.31
CA GLN A 256 0.51 9.44 15.84
C GLN A 256 1.83 10.19 15.67
N LEU A 257 2.08 10.80 14.50
CA LEU A 257 3.28 11.60 14.26
C LEU A 257 3.27 12.92 15.04
N GLY A 258 2.09 13.53 15.24
CA GLY A 258 1.91 14.70 16.11
C GLY A 258 2.30 14.41 17.55
N THR A 259 1.85 13.28 18.10
CA THR A 259 2.28 12.76 19.42
C THR A 259 3.78 12.46 19.45
N VAL A 260 4.36 11.87 18.39
CA VAL A 260 5.81 11.66 18.30
C VAL A 260 6.57 13.00 18.36
N LEU A 261 6.13 14.01 17.61
CA LEU A 261 6.75 15.33 17.59
C LEU A 261 6.66 16.06 18.95
N ALA A 262 5.53 15.93 19.65
CA ALA A 262 5.29 16.59 20.92
C ALA A 262 6.01 15.93 22.11
N ASP A 263 5.88 14.60 22.24
CA ASP A 263 6.33 13.87 23.43
C ASP A 263 7.77 13.34 23.30
N TYR A 264 8.29 13.24 22.07
CA TYR A 264 9.61 12.66 21.75
C TYR A 264 10.42 13.61 20.85
N PRO A 265 10.77 14.81 21.33
CA PRO A 265 11.43 15.84 20.54
C PRO A 265 12.73 15.34 19.92
N GLY A 266 12.87 15.53 18.60
CA GLY A 266 13.99 15.03 17.81
C GLY A 266 13.87 13.58 17.34
N LEU A 267 12.87 12.80 17.78
CA LEU A 267 12.73 11.41 17.31
C LEU A 267 12.39 11.33 15.80
N LEU A 268 11.67 12.30 15.25
CA LEU A 268 11.42 12.33 13.79
C LEU A 268 12.70 12.54 12.96
N ASP A 269 13.81 13.01 13.55
CA ASP A 269 15.08 13.13 12.84
C ASP A 269 15.73 11.78 12.51
N VAL A 270 15.26 10.66 13.10
CA VAL A 270 15.71 9.31 12.73
C VAL A 270 15.09 8.80 11.42
N LEU A 271 14.23 9.59 10.76
CA LEU A 271 13.74 9.31 9.42
C LEU A 271 14.73 9.82 8.35
N PRO A 272 14.79 9.17 7.18
CA PRO A 272 15.69 9.58 6.10
C PRO A 272 15.21 10.89 5.45
N ASP A 273 16.17 11.74 5.13
CA ASP A 273 16.04 13.01 4.40
C ASP A 273 16.39 12.87 2.91
N HIS A 274 17.07 11.77 2.54
CA HIS A 274 17.65 11.56 1.22
C HIS A 274 17.61 10.08 0.82
N GLY A 275 17.61 9.81 -0.48
CA GLY A 275 17.43 8.45 -1.02
C GLY A 275 18.67 7.55 -1.08
N GLY A 276 19.87 8.10 -0.91
CA GLY A 276 21.12 7.37 -1.19
C GLY A 276 21.55 6.39 -0.09
N PRO A 277 22.32 5.33 -0.43
CA PRO A 277 22.83 4.35 0.55
C PRO A 277 24.00 4.85 1.41
N THR A 278 24.60 6.01 1.08
CA THR A 278 25.78 6.57 1.77
C THR A 278 25.47 7.82 2.60
N THR A 279 24.20 8.12 2.85
CA THR A 279 23.80 9.25 3.70
C THR A 279 23.89 8.84 5.17
N PRO A 280 23.92 9.77 6.14
CA PRO A 280 23.97 9.42 7.56
C PRO A 280 22.75 8.61 8.04
N ILE A 281 21.62 8.72 7.35
CA ILE A 281 20.40 7.93 7.63
C ILE A 281 19.92 7.38 6.28
N PRO A 282 20.43 6.21 5.84
CA PRO A 282 20.20 5.73 4.48
C PRO A 282 18.78 5.21 4.29
N LEU A 283 18.03 5.80 3.36
CA LEU A 283 16.71 5.30 2.97
C LEU A 283 16.69 3.78 2.67
N PRO A 284 17.69 3.18 1.97
CA PRO A 284 17.76 1.73 1.76
C PRO A 284 17.61 0.88 3.03
N VAL A 285 18.17 1.34 4.15
CA VAL A 285 18.12 0.65 5.45
C VAL A 285 16.70 0.69 6.02
N HIS A 286 16.01 1.84 5.94
CA HIS A 286 14.58 1.95 6.32
C HIS A 286 13.64 1.16 5.41
N LEU A 287 14.05 0.91 4.17
CA LEU A 287 13.37 0.06 3.18
C LEU A 287 13.80 -1.42 3.29
N GLY A 288 14.49 -1.79 4.37
CA GLY A 288 14.80 -3.17 4.74
C GLY A 288 16.10 -3.75 4.17
N ALA A 289 17.03 -2.94 3.66
CA ALA A 289 18.35 -3.45 3.26
C ALA A 289 19.10 -4.04 4.48
N PHE A 290 19.07 -3.34 5.62
CA PHE A 290 19.78 -3.73 6.83
C PHE A 290 18.94 -3.29 8.05
N PRO A 291 19.02 -3.96 9.21
CA PRO A 291 18.40 -3.45 10.43
C PRO A 291 19.20 -2.25 10.95
N LEU A 292 18.60 -1.05 10.96
CA LEU A 292 19.22 0.17 11.47
C LEU A 292 19.52 0.06 12.97
N ASP A 293 18.57 -0.46 13.74
CA ASP A 293 18.61 -0.56 15.21
C ASP A 293 18.21 -1.99 15.66
N PRO A 294 19.10 -2.99 15.56
CA PRO A 294 18.76 -4.40 15.80
C PRO A 294 18.47 -4.66 17.28
N ILE A 295 17.19 -4.74 17.61
CA ILE A 295 16.69 -4.97 18.97
C ILE A 295 16.99 -6.41 19.39
N ASN A 296 16.98 -7.38 18.47
CA ASN A 296 17.44 -8.76 18.69
C ASN A 296 18.65 -9.09 17.78
N SER A 297 19.02 -10.37 17.68
CA SER A 297 20.10 -10.82 16.80
C SER A 297 19.69 -10.68 15.33
N LEU A 298 19.95 -9.50 14.75
CA LEU A 298 19.72 -9.12 13.34
C LEU A 298 18.27 -9.10 12.85
N ASP A 299 17.32 -9.38 13.74
CA ASP A 299 15.86 -9.27 13.54
C ASP A 299 15.32 -9.90 12.22
N GLY A 300 16.01 -10.91 11.69
CA GLY A 300 15.64 -11.56 10.44
C GLY A 300 15.65 -10.63 9.22
N CYS A 301 16.31 -9.46 9.28
CA CYS A 301 16.43 -8.53 8.15
C CYS A 301 17.80 -8.57 7.49
N PHE A 302 18.83 -8.99 8.22
CA PHE A 302 20.15 -9.24 7.65
C PHE A 302 20.15 -10.50 6.77
N VAL A 303 20.86 -10.42 5.65
CA VAL A 303 21.07 -11.53 4.72
C VAL A 303 22.56 -11.70 4.45
N GLY A 304 23.05 -12.92 4.63
CA GLY A 304 24.45 -13.25 4.44
C GLY A 304 24.86 -13.39 2.96
N PRO A 305 26.18 -13.42 2.67
CA PRO A 305 26.69 -13.58 1.31
C PRO A 305 26.13 -14.83 0.62
N GLY A 306 25.49 -14.63 -0.55
CA GLY A 306 24.93 -15.71 -1.37
C GLY A 306 23.47 -16.06 -1.10
N ALA A 307 22.80 -15.36 -0.18
CA ALA A 307 21.36 -15.42 0.06
C ALA A 307 20.64 -14.18 -0.53
N TYR A 308 19.31 -14.19 -0.69
CA TYR A 308 18.63 -13.27 -1.63
C TYR A 308 17.82 -12.08 -1.07
N GLY A 309 17.71 -11.95 0.26
CA GLY A 309 17.12 -10.77 0.91
C GLY A 309 15.74 -11.04 1.49
N HIS A 310 15.58 -10.95 2.82
CA HIS A 310 14.28 -11.14 3.49
C HIS A 310 13.31 -9.96 3.27
N ALA A 311 13.84 -8.74 3.06
CA ALA A 311 13.00 -7.57 2.79
C ALA A 311 12.28 -7.68 1.44
N THR A 312 10.95 -7.55 1.45
CA THR A 312 10.07 -7.65 0.28
C THR A 312 10.00 -6.37 -0.55
N TYR A 313 10.48 -5.22 -0.05
CA TYR A 313 10.61 -4.03 -0.89
C TYR A 313 11.82 -4.19 -1.85
N TRP A 314 11.57 -4.21 -3.15
CA TRP A 314 12.65 -4.31 -4.15
C TRP A 314 13.52 -3.04 -4.16
N GLN A 315 14.84 -3.22 -4.18
CA GLN A 315 15.83 -2.14 -4.28
C GLN A 315 16.87 -2.52 -5.35
N PRO A 316 17.44 -1.55 -6.08
CA PRO A 316 18.48 -1.83 -7.06
C PRO A 316 19.79 -2.26 -6.39
N LYS A 317 20.61 -3.00 -7.14
CA LYS A 317 21.91 -3.53 -6.69
C LYS A 317 22.80 -2.48 -6.00
N ALA A 318 22.84 -1.27 -6.55
CA ALA A 318 23.68 -0.16 -6.06
C ALA A 318 23.32 0.28 -4.62
N ASP A 319 22.04 0.16 -4.23
CA ASP A 319 21.57 0.54 -2.89
C ASP A 319 21.81 -0.57 -1.86
N LEU A 320 21.87 -1.83 -2.30
CA LEU A 320 22.04 -3.01 -1.44
C LEU A 320 23.51 -3.42 -1.25
N GLN A 321 24.35 -3.21 -2.27
CA GLN A 321 25.76 -3.61 -2.26
C GLN A 321 26.55 -3.07 -1.04
N PRO A 322 26.37 -1.81 -0.57
CA PRO A 322 27.09 -1.30 0.60
C PRO A 322 26.83 -2.08 1.89
N PHE A 323 25.68 -2.75 2.01
CA PHE A 323 25.26 -3.49 3.19
C PHE A 323 25.54 -5.00 3.10
N GLY A 324 26.16 -5.47 2.00
CA GLY A 324 26.49 -6.88 1.78
C GLY A 324 25.30 -7.82 1.55
N VAL A 325 24.14 -7.25 1.23
CA VAL A 325 22.85 -7.95 1.07
C VAL A 325 22.78 -8.59 -0.32
N GLY A 326 22.16 -9.76 -0.44
CA GLY A 326 21.93 -10.41 -1.73
C GLY A 326 23.13 -11.25 -2.21
N ASN A 327 22.96 -11.92 -3.35
CA ASN A 327 24.07 -12.55 -4.06
C ASN A 327 24.86 -11.45 -4.81
N ASN A 328 25.79 -10.79 -4.11
CA ASN A 328 26.49 -9.57 -4.55
C ASN A 328 25.55 -8.37 -4.85
N GLY A 329 24.57 -8.09 -3.98
CA GLY A 329 23.62 -6.98 -4.19
C GLY A 329 22.41 -7.32 -5.06
N ASP A 330 22.40 -8.47 -5.75
CA ASP A 330 21.32 -8.82 -6.67
C ASP A 330 20.13 -9.46 -5.95
N ARG A 331 18.92 -9.01 -6.30
CA ARG A 331 17.63 -9.61 -5.88
C ARG A 331 17.28 -10.79 -6.79
N ARG A 332 16.79 -11.89 -6.20
CA ARG A 332 16.32 -13.08 -6.96
C ARG A 332 15.09 -12.81 -7.81
N TYR A 333 14.20 -11.94 -7.31
CA TYR A 333 12.89 -11.69 -7.89
C TYR A 333 12.80 -10.26 -8.44
N SER A 334 11.96 -10.09 -9.44
CA SER A 334 11.73 -8.80 -10.08
C SER A 334 11.09 -7.80 -9.11
N ARG A 335 11.21 -6.52 -9.44
CA ARG A 335 10.46 -5.44 -8.77
C ARG A 335 8.95 -5.73 -8.76
N ASP A 336 8.41 -6.14 -9.89
CA ASP A 336 6.99 -6.45 -10.06
C ASP A 336 6.51 -7.53 -9.08
N GLU A 337 7.24 -8.65 -8.93
CA GLU A 337 6.82 -9.71 -8.00
C GLU A 337 6.98 -9.34 -6.52
N LEU A 338 8.02 -8.56 -6.21
CA LEU A 338 8.27 -8.08 -4.85
C LEU A 338 7.29 -6.99 -4.42
N ASP A 339 6.91 -6.08 -5.31
CA ASP A 339 5.98 -5.00 -5.02
C ASP A 339 4.57 -5.53 -4.70
N LYS A 340 4.19 -6.73 -5.20
CA LYS A 340 2.93 -7.43 -4.84
C LYS A 340 2.91 -7.97 -3.39
N LYS A 341 4.06 -8.13 -2.74
CA LYS A 341 4.16 -8.74 -1.41
C LYS A 341 3.89 -7.72 -0.29
N PRO A 342 3.40 -8.15 0.89
CA PRO A 342 3.33 -7.27 2.05
C PRO A 342 4.74 -6.81 2.44
N VAL A 343 4.88 -5.54 2.80
CA VAL A 343 6.17 -4.96 3.20
C VAL A 343 6.57 -5.46 4.59
N ASN A 344 7.87 -5.75 4.75
CA ASN A 344 8.50 -6.16 5.98
C ASN A 344 9.87 -5.47 6.15
N CYS A 345 10.57 -5.73 7.26
CA CYS A 345 11.87 -5.09 7.57
C CYS A 345 11.86 -3.56 7.55
N MET A 346 10.68 -2.95 7.66
CA MET A 346 10.49 -1.50 7.68
C MET A 346 10.27 -1.04 9.13
N MET A 347 10.83 0.11 9.50
CA MET A 347 10.63 0.66 10.85
C MET A 347 9.14 0.95 11.07
N SER A 348 8.64 0.72 12.29
CA SER A 348 7.24 1.05 12.61
C SER A 348 6.94 2.54 12.43
N LEU A 349 7.92 3.42 12.68
CA LEU A 349 7.80 4.86 12.41
C LEU A 349 7.67 5.17 10.91
N MET A 350 8.34 4.39 10.05
CA MET A 350 8.21 4.53 8.60
C MET A 350 6.82 4.09 8.12
N LEU A 351 6.29 2.99 8.66
CA LEU A 351 4.91 2.54 8.39
C LEU A 351 3.85 3.57 8.87
N ALA A 352 4.05 4.17 10.05
CA ALA A 352 3.20 5.25 10.53
C ALA A 352 3.28 6.50 9.64
N THR A 353 4.47 6.82 9.12
CA THR A 353 4.67 7.93 8.17
C THR A 353 4.02 7.66 6.83
N PHE A 354 4.12 6.44 6.31
CA PHE A 354 3.37 6.00 5.13
C PHE A 354 1.86 6.15 5.33
N CYS A 355 1.30 5.63 6.43
CA CYS A 355 -0.15 5.70 6.66
C CYS A 355 -0.65 7.15 6.83
N ALA A 356 0.14 8.04 7.42
CA ALA A 356 -0.15 9.47 7.47
C ALA A 356 -0.27 10.10 6.07
N TRP A 357 0.66 9.75 5.17
CA TRP A 357 0.62 10.21 3.77
C TRP A 357 -0.51 9.59 2.95
N ASP A 358 -0.83 8.33 3.25
CA ASP A 358 -1.85 7.56 2.54
C ASP A 358 -3.30 7.91 2.98
N GLY A 359 -3.49 8.86 3.89
CA GLY A 359 -4.81 9.36 4.31
C GLY A 359 -5.34 8.78 5.63
N GLY A 360 -4.47 8.30 6.53
CA GLY A 360 -4.87 7.69 7.79
C GLY A 360 -3.77 7.68 8.85
N GLU A 361 -3.66 6.56 9.56
CA GLU A 361 -2.63 6.30 10.57
C GLU A 361 -2.31 4.80 10.62
N LEU A 362 -1.23 4.41 11.31
CA LEU A 362 -0.95 2.99 11.52
C LEU A 362 -2.08 2.35 12.32
N ALA A 363 -2.54 1.16 11.93
CA ALA A 363 -3.63 0.49 12.63
C ALA A 363 -3.35 0.36 14.13
N ARG A 364 -4.38 0.62 14.95
CA ARG A 364 -4.24 0.58 16.41
C ARG A 364 -4.50 -0.82 16.93
N THR A 365 -3.90 -1.15 18.08
CA THR A 365 -4.20 -2.36 18.88
C THR A 365 -5.70 -2.63 18.98
N ALA A 366 -6.46 -1.57 19.24
CA ALA A 366 -7.91 -1.55 19.35
C ALA A 366 -8.66 -1.91 18.06
N ASP A 367 -8.11 -1.60 16.89
CA ASP A 367 -8.68 -1.95 15.59
C ASP A 367 -8.53 -3.47 15.36
N TYR A 368 -7.35 -4.03 15.66
CA TYR A 368 -7.12 -5.49 15.62
C TYR A 368 -7.96 -6.25 16.65
N HIS A 369 -8.08 -5.76 17.89
CA HIS A 369 -8.88 -6.39 18.96
C HIS A 369 -10.34 -6.60 18.54
N GLU A 370 -10.87 -5.69 17.73
CA GLU A 370 -12.24 -5.73 17.22
C GLU A 370 -12.42 -6.77 16.13
N ILE A 371 -11.54 -6.77 15.13
CA ILE A 371 -11.64 -7.68 13.98
C ILE A 371 -11.13 -9.09 14.28
N TRP A 372 -10.32 -9.27 15.33
CA TRP A 372 -9.81 -10.59 15.72
C TRP A 372 -10.98 -11.52 16.05
N GLY A 373 -11.94 -11.10 16.87
CA GLY A 373 -13.01 -12.00 17.29
C GLY A 373 -12.51 -13.08 18.26
N ARG A 374 -13.30 -13.32 19.31
CA ARG A 374 -12.82 -14.06 20.49
C ARG A 374 -13.23 -15.52 20.42
N ARG A 375 -12.88 -16.22 19.34
CA ARG A 375 -13.26 -17.64 19.16
C ARG A 375 -12.25 -18.56 19.86
N PRO A 376 -12.62 -19.20 20.99
CA PRO A 376 -11.75 -20.17 21.64
C PRO A 376 -11.72 -21.49 20.85
N VAL A 377 -10.55 -22.09 20.71
CA VAL A 377 -10.37 -23.45 20.21
C VAL A 377 -9.50 -24.22 21.20
N ALA A 378 -10.02 -25.34 21.71
CA ALA A 378 -9.29 -26.23 22.60
C ALA A 378 -8.35 -27.11 21.77
N LEU A 379 -7.05 -27.03 22.05
CA LEU A 379 -5.99 -27.81 21.45
C LEU A 379 -5.21 -28.53 22.55
N GLY A 380 -5.61 -29.78 22.80
CA GLY A 380 -5.17 -30.53 23.99
C GLY A 380 -5.60 -29.83 25.28
N ALA A 381 -4.63 -29.55 26.16
CA ALA A 381 -4.86 -28.92 27.46
C ALA A 381 -4.83 -27.37 27.42
N THR A 382 -4.85 -26.74 26.24
CA THR A 382 -4.71 -25.29 26.09
C THR A 382 -5.73 -24.74 25.11
N THR A 383 -6.27 -23.56 25.42
CA THR A 383 -7.16 -22.81 24.54
C THR A 383 -6.36 -21.80 23.75
N VAL A 384 -6.55 -21.76 22.43
CA VAL A 384 -6.05 -20.70 21.54
C VAL A 384 -7.21 -19.83 21.07
N TYR A 385 -6.91 -18.59 20.69
CA TYR A 385 -7.91 -17.68 20.14
C TYR A 385 -7.57 -17.35 18.70
N ILE A 386 -8.49 -17.71 17.80
CA ILE A 386 -8.30 -17.57 16.35
C ILE A 386 -9.27 -16.55 15.77
N PRO A 387 -8.89 -15.87 14.66
CA PRO A 387 -9.78 -14.93 14.03
C PRO A 387 -10.78 -15.55 13.04
N TRP A 388 -10.67 -16.85 12.78
CA TRP A 388 -11.43 -17.53 11.73
C TRP A 388 -12.70 -18.21 12.23
N THR A 389 -13.58 -18.57 11.29
CA THR A 389 -14.83 -19.30 11.56
C THR A 389 -14.58 -20.75 12.01
N THR A 390 -13.46 -21.33 11.60
CA THR A 390 -12.98 -22.66 12.00
C THR A 390 -11.47 -22.62 12.19
N ILE A 391 -10.91 -23.49 13.02
CA ILE A 391 -9.46 -23.64 13.03
C ILE A 391 -9.01 -24.24 11.71
N GLN A 392 -8.06 -23.58 11.05
CA GLN A 392 -7.52 -24.04 9.79
C GLN A 392 -6.37 -25.04 10.05
N PRO A 393 -6.23 -26.08 9.19
CA PRO A 393 -5.00 -26.84 9.06
C PRO A 393 -3.77 -25.93 8.94
N ILE A 394 -2.63 -26.34 9.47
CA ILE A 394 -1.38 -25.55 9.39
C ILE A 394 -0.82 -25.38 7.96
N GLY A 395 -1.42 -26.08 6.98
CA GLY A 395 -1.20 -25.78 5.56
C GLY A 395 -1.83 -24.44 5.20
N ASP A 396 -3.15 -24.33 5.33
CA ASP A 396 -4.02 -23.36 4.66
C ASP A 396 -3.81 -21.87 5.03
N PHE A 397 -2.85 -21.59 5.91
CA PHE A 397 -2.33 -20.28 6.25
C PHE A 397 -0.85 -20.44 6.60
N ASN A 398 -0.03 -19.45 6.25
CA ASN A 398 1.43 -19.62 6.13
C ASN A 398 2.18 -19.80 7.46
N TRP A 399 1.50 -19.96 8.59
CA TRP A 399 1.97 -19.90 9.99
C TRP A 399 3.16 -20.80 10.40
N ARG A 400 3.66 -21.73 9.57
CA ARG A 400 4.84 -22.56 9.91
C ARG A 400 5.61 -23.01 8.66
N ASN A 401 6.09 -22.07 7.85
CA ASN A 401 7.19 -22.37 6.93
C ASN A 401 8.44 -22.74 7.75
N GLY A 402 9.15 -23.78 7.32
CA GLY A 402 9.89 -24.65 8.25
C GLY A 402 11.27 -24.15 8.68
N HIS A 403 11.56 -24.24 9.99
CA HIS A 403 12.91 -24.29 10.59
C HIS A 403 12.88 -24.88 12.04
N GLY A 404 12.25 -26.06 12.25
CA GLY A 404 12.24 -26.68 13.59
C GLY A 404 11.68 -28.10 13.69
N ASP A 405 12.39 -28.94 14.45
CA ASP A 405 12.34 -30.41 14.45
C ASP A 405 11.17 -31.04 15.23
N ALA A 406 10.17 -30.26 15.65
CA ALA A 406 8.99 -30.76 16.34
C ALA A 406 7.77 -29.90 15.99
N CYS A 407 6.59 -30.53 15.94
CA CYS A 407 5.33 -29.78 15.92
C CYS A 407 5.20 -28.99 17.22
N PRO A 408 5.26 -27.65 17.18
CA PRO A 408 4.93 -26.87 18.35
C PRO A 408 3.42 -27.01 18.51
N PHE A 409 2.99 -27.61 19.63
CA PHE A 409 1.58 -27.67 20.03
C PHE A 409 0.70 -28.62 19.17
N PRO A 410 -0.42 -29.17 19.69
CA PRO A 410 -1.28 -30.10 18.92
C PRO A 410 -2.19 -29.35 17.93
N TRP A 411 -1.59 -28.55 17.03
CA TRP A 411 -2.32 -27.86 15.96
C TRP A 411 -2.83 -28.87 14.91
N PRO A 412 -4.05 -28.73 14.37
CA PRO A 412 -4.59 -29.65 13.37
C PRO A 412 -3.67 -29.85 12.16
N ASN A 413 -3.49 -31.11 11.79
CA ASN A 413 -2.70 -31.57 10.64
C ASN A 413 -1.23 -31.09 10.64
N CYS A 414 -0.66 -30.79 11.81
CA CYS A 414 0.76 -30.52 11.94
C CYS A 414 1.58 -31.79 11.64
N ILE A 415 2.47 -31.70 10.65
CA ILE A 415 3.43 -32.74 10.30
C ILE A 415 4.87 -32.26 10.53
N ASN A 416 5.80 -33.21 10.57
CA ASN A 416 7.20 -32.94 10.90
C ASN A 416 8.14 -33.80 10.04
N PRO A 417 8.99 -33.19 9.18
CA PRO A 417 9.06 -31.76 8.87
C PRO A 417 7.77 -31.26 8.20
N GLN A 418 7.47 -29.96 8.37
CA GLN A 418 6.36 -29.30 7.67
C GLN A 418 6.85 -28.80 6.30
N PRO A 419 6.18 -29.14 5.18
CA PRO A 419 6.47 -28.53 3.90
C PRO A 419 6.02 -27.06 3.89
N SER A 420 6.78 -26.22 3.19
CA SER A 420 6.41 -24.84 2.88
C SER A 420 5.08 -24.83 2.11
N HIS A 421 4.03 -24.20 2.66
CA HIS A 421 2.69 -24.27 2.05
C HIS A 421 2.58 -23.41 0.79
N TYR A 422 2.96 -22.14 0.88
CA TYR A 422 2.94 -21.22 -0.25
C TYR A 422 4.37 -20.81 -0.61
N THR A 423 4.81 -21.22 -1.80
CA THR A 423 6.17 -21.02 -2.34
C THR A 423 6.11 -20.35 -3.71
N PHE A 424 5.40 -19.21 -3.80
CA PHE A 424 5.35 -18.42 -5.03
C PHE A 424 6.05 -17.07 -4.85
N PRO A 425 6.94 -16.66 -5.77
CA PRO A 425 7.30 -17.30 -7.04
C PRO A 425 8.38 -18.42 -6.94
N ALA A 426 8.73 -18.86 -5.73
CA ALA A 426 9.81 -19.82 -5.45
C ALA A 426 9.49 -21.31 -5.80
N ALA A 427 9.25 -21.62 -7.08
CA ALA A 427 8.97 -22.99 -7.54
C ALA A 427 10.04 -24.04 -7.16
N ASN A 428 11.28 -23.60 -6.87
CA ASN A 428 12.37 -24.41 -6.34
C ASN A 428 12.92 -23.76 -5.05
N TYR A 429 12.05 -23.61 -4.03
CA TYR A 429 12.41 -23.06 -2.72
C TYR A 429 13.57 -23.83 -2.08
N ASN A 430 14.67 -23.13 -1.77
CA ASN A 430 15.78 -23.70 -1.02
C ASN A 430 15.89 -23.00 0.35
N PRO A 431 15.56 -23.67 1.47
CA PRO A 431 15.68 -23.09 2.82
C PRO A 431 17.10 -22.59 3.13
N ALA A 432 18.13 -23.16 2.51
CA ALA A 432 19.52 -22.75 2.72
C ALA A 432 19.92 -21.46 1.97
N GLN A 433 19.03 -20.88 1.15
CA GLN A 433 19.26 -19.65 0.36
C GLN A 433 18.50 -18.42 0.87
N ASP A 434 17.73 -18.56 1.95
CA ASP A 434 16.85 -17.51 2.50
C ASP A 434 15.92 -16.94 1.41
N ASP A 435 15.14 -17.83 0.78
CA ASP A 435 14.12 -17.51 -0.23
C ASP A 435 12.82 -16.95 0.40
N THR A 436 12.96 -16.16 1.47
CA THR A 436 11.88 -15.57 2.27
C THR A 436 10.92 -14.63 1.52
N PRO A 437 11.20 -14.08 0.32
CA PRO A 437 10.16 -13.46 -0.53
C PRO A 437 9.06 -14.42 -1.02
N SER A 438 9.13 -15.70 -0.65
CA SER A 438 8.03 -16.68 -0.76
C SER A 438 6.80 -16.35 0.10
N ILE A 439 6.85 -15.31 0.95
CA ILE A 439 5.68 -14.74 1.65
C ILE A 439 4.51 -14.54 0.66
N GLY A 440 3.28 -14.81 1.10
CA GLY A 440 2.08 -14.64 0.26
C GLY A 440 1.86 -13.16 -0.10
N ALA A 441 1.42 -12.87 -1.33
CA ALA A 441 0.78 -11.57 -1.57
C ALA A 441 -0.50 -11.48 -0.69
N PRO A 442 -0.99 -10.28 -0.34
CA PRO A 442 -2.14 -10.23 0.56
C PRO A 442 -3.41 -10.81 -0.08
N GLY A 443 -4.18 -11.60 0.68
CA GLY A 443 -5.36 -12.35 0.25
C GLY A 443 -5.09 -13.75 -0.32
N ARG A 444 -3.82 -14.19 -0.40
CA ARG A 444 -3.46 -15.52 -0.92
C ARG A 444 -3.81 -16.68 0.01
N PHE A 445 -4.19 -16.39 1.25
CA PHE A 445 -4.72 -17.36 2.21
C PHE A 445 -6.24 -17.15 2.33
N PRO A 446 -7.07 -17.72 1.43
CA PRO A 446 -8.52 -17.47 1.39
C PRO A 446 -9.25 -17.89 2.66
N LEU A 447 -8.65 -18.80 3.44
CA LEU A 447 -9.15 -19.29 4.72
C LEU A 447 -8.64 -18.48 5.93
N ASP A 448 -7.63 -17.60 5.72
CA ASP A 448 -7.22 -16.56 6.67
C ASP A 448 -8.02 -15.27 6.45
N VAL A 449 -9.34 -15.40 6.58
CA VAL A 449 -10.28 -14.28 6.58
C VAL A 449 -11.03 -14.24 7.91
N THR A 450 -11.12 -13.05 8.51
CA THR A 450 -11.77 -12.88 9.82
C THR A 450 -13.24 -13.30 9.79
N ALA A 451 -13.67 -14.02 10.83
CA ALA A 451 -15.07 -14.35 11.08
C ALA A 451 -15.91 -13.11 11.46
N ILE A 452 -15.26 -12.09 12.03
CA ILE A 452 -15.83 -10.76 12.18
C ILE A 452 -15.79 -10.09 10.81
N THR A 453 -16.96 -9.66 10.33
CA THR A 453 -17.13 -9.00 9.05
C THR A 453 -17.54 -7.55 9.23
N SER A 454 -17.24 -6.73 8.23
CA SER A 454 -17.77 -5.38 8.11
C SER A 454 -19.25 -5.42 7.70
N ALA A 455 -19.89 -4.24 7.66
CA ALA A 455 -21.32 -4.11 7.35
C ALA A 455 -21.71 -4.61 5.94
N ASN A 456 -20.74 -4.68 5.01
CA ASN A 456 -20.91 -5.26 3.67
C ASN A 456 -20.68 -6.79 3.61
N GLY A 457 -20.45 -7.45 4.75
CA GLY A 457 -20.17 -8.89 4.83
C GLY A 457 -18.72 -9.30 4.54
N ALA A 458 -17.83 -8.38 4.15
CA ALA A 458 -16.42 -8.70 3.92
C ALA A 458 -15.62 -8.81 5.23
N GLY A 459 -14.69 -9.76 5.30
CA GLY A 459 -13.69 -9.88 6.36
C GLY A 459 -12.31 -9.36 5.95
N TRP A 460 -11.43 -9.19 6.93
CA TRP A 460 -10.03 -8.80 6.77
C TRP A 460 -9.16 -10.03 6.50
N TYR A 461 -8.20 -9.90 5.59
CA TYR A 461 -7.29 -10.98 5.22
C TYR A 461 -5.96 -10.90 5.97
N ASP A 462 -5.31 -12.07 6.08
CA ASP A 462 -3.91 -12.26 6.48
C ASP A 462 -3.55 -11.89 7.93
N VAL A 463 -4.56 -11.55 8.73
CA VAL A 463 -4.41 -11.03 10.11
C VAL A 463 -3.80 -12.08 11.03
N GLY A 464 -3.97 -13.37 10.72
CA GLY A 464 -3.49 -14.50 11.53
C GLY A 464 -2.55 -15.47 10.81
N GLY A 465 -1.99 -15.14 9.65
CA GLY A 465 -1.39 -16.20 8.83
C GLY A 465 -0.45 -15.80 7.72
N ASN A 466 -0.15 -14.51 7.56
CA ASN A 466 0.93 -14.08 6.68
C ASN A 466 2.06 -13.44 7.50
N LEU A 467 1.93 -12.16 7.87
CA LEU A 467 2.89 -11.50 8.76
C LEU A 467 2.28 -11.27 10.15
N MET A 468 3.12 -11.21 11.18
CA MET A 468 2.74 -10.45 12.37
C MET A 468 2.59 -8.99 11.95
N GLU A 469 1.77 -8.23 12.65
CA GLU A 469 1.59 -6.81 12.31
C GLU A 469 1.97 -5.90 13.47
N VAL A 470 2.48 -4.72 13.13
CA VAL A 470 2.63 -3.62 14.09
C VAL A 470 1.27 -3.00 14.37
N ALA A 471 0.98 -2.80 15.65
CA ALA A 471 -0.23 -2.16 16.13
C ALA A 471 0.14 -1.00 17.05
N TRP A 472 -0.34 0.20 16.76
CA TRP A 472 -0.11 1.37 17.61
C TRP A 472 -1.02 1.34 18.85
N PRO A 473 -0.50 1.39 20.09
CA PRO A 473 -1.34 1.35 21.28
C PRO A 473 -2.30 2.54 21.38
N VAL A 474 -3.48 2.33 21.95
CA VAL A 474 -4.44 3.42 22.19
C VAL A 474 -4.11 4.24 23.44
N GLY A 475 -3.38 3.65 24.40
CA GLY A 475 -2.94 4.30 25.62
C GLY A 475 -1.47 4.01 25.96
N ALA A 476 -1.06 4.42 27.16
CA ALA A 476 0.29 4.21 27.65
C ALA A 476 0.55 2.73 27.94
N VAL A 477 1.60 2.17 27.34
CA VAL A 477 2.06 0.79 27.53
C VAL A 477 3.35 0.74 28.35
N ASN A 478 3.58 -0.37 29.05
CA ASN A 478 4.80 -0.59 29.82
C ASN A 478 5.73 -1.60 29.12
N PRO A 479 6.77 -1.14 28.39
CA PRO A 479 7.73 -2.03 27.70
C PRO A 479 8.68 -2.78 28.65
N GLY A 480 8.54 -2.61 29.96
CA GLY A 480 9.33 -3.30 30.97
C GLY A 480 10.68 -2.64 31.25
N ARG A 481 11.41 -3.18 32.24
CA ARG A 481 12.65 -2.59 32.77
C ARG A 481 13.84 -2.60 31.80
N ASN A 482 13.78 -3.40 30.75
CA ASN A 482 14.85 -3.58 29.77
C ASN A 482 14.47 -2.97 28.41
N ALA A 483 13.55 -1.99 28.40
CA ALA A 483 13.13 -1.29 27.20
C ALA A 483 14.29 -0.49 26.58
N VAL A 484 14.30 -0.42 25.25
CA VAL A 484 15.27 0.38 24.49
C VAL A 484 14.87 1.86 24.57
N THR A 485 15.87 2.72 24.78
CA THR A 485 15.72 4.17 25.07
C THR A 485 16.71 5.01 24.27
N ASP A 486 17.06 4.52 23.10
CA ASP A 486 17.97 5.12 22.14
C ASP A 486 17.73 4.51 20.76
N VAL A 487 18.04 5.24 19.69
CA VAL A 487 18.14 4.69 18.34
C VAL A 487 19.62 4.65 17.98
N CYS A 488 20.17 3.44 17.88
CA CYS A 488 21.57 3.20 17.58
C CYS A 488 21.70 2.67 16.15
N ASP A 489 22.07 3.55 15.22
CA ASP A 489 22.27 3.23 13.81
C ASP A 489 23.58 2.46 13.62
N VAL A 490 23.47 1.15 13.45
CA VAL A 490 24.62 0.25 13.18
C VAL A 490 24.91 0.06 11.69
N SER A 491 24.19 0.76 10.80
CA SER A 491 24.45 0.70 9.35
C SER A 491 25.67 1.52 8.92
N ALA A 492 26.12 2.44 9.78
CA ALA A 492 27.31 3.26 9.58
C ALA A 492 28.21 3.29 10.85
N GLY A 493 29.52 3.49 10.65
CA GLY A 493 30.45 3.81 11.74
C GLY A 493 30.45 5.31 12.05
N PRO A 494 30.68 5.72 13.31
CA PRO A 494 30.64 7.12 13.71
C PRO A 494 31.74 7.96 13.04
N GLY A 495 31.32 9.00 12.33
CA GLY A 495 32.18 10.02 11.75
C GLY A 495 32.61 11.11 12.75
N PRO A 496 33.42 12.09 12.29
CA PRO A 496 33.89 13.18 13.15
C PRO A 496 32.73 14.00 13.73
N GLY A 497 32.63 14.05 15.06
CA GLY A 497 31.59 14.79 15.77
C GLY A 497 30.28 14.03 15.99
N GLU A 498 30.15 12.81 15.46
CA GLU A 498 29.02 11.93 15.76
C GLU A 498 29.21 11.19 17.10
N THR A 499 28.12 10.98 17.84
CA THR A 499 28.17 10.25 19.11
C THR A 499 28.15 8.74 18.85
N PRO A 500 29.15 7.96 19.30
CA PRO A 500 29.15 6.52 19.12
C PRO A 500 28.11 5.83 20.00
N CYS A 501 27.55 4.72 19.51
CA CYS A 501 26.73 3.79 20.29
C CYS A 501 27.16 2.34 20.04
N THR A 502 26.56 1.39 20.77
CA THR A 502 26.75 -0.05 20.52
C THR A 502 25.45 -0.79 20.74
N ARG A 503 24.91 -1.42 19.70
CA ARG A 503 23.73 -2.28 19.78
C ARG A 503 24.12 -3.72 19.50
N ARG A 504 23.78 -4.64 20.41
CA ARG A 504 24.05 -6.09 20.28
C ARG A 504 25.52 -6.46 19.94
N GLY A 505 26.48 -5.60 20.33
CA GLY A 505 27.91 -5.77 20.03
C GLY A 505 28.38 -5.18 18.70
N GLN A 506 27.47 -4.60 17.90
CA GLN A 506 27.80 -3.83 16.70
C GLN A 506 28.01 -2.37 17.08
N PRO A 507 29.13 -1.73 16.68
CA PRO A 507 29.32 -0.29 16.83
C PRO A 507 28.41 0.46 15.85
N GLY A 508 27.96 1.64 16.24
CA GLY A 508 27.09 2.47 15.41
C GLY A 508 27.08 3.93 15.84
N VAL A 509 26.12 4.69 15.34
CA VAL A 509 25.89 6.10 15.62
C VAL A 509 24.61 6.31 16.42
N LEU A 510 24.69 7.09 17.49
CA LEU A 510 23.53 7.46 18.30
C LEU A 510 22.70 8.52 17.55
N ARG A 511 21.58 8.11 16.93
CA ARG A 511 20.68 8.99 16.20
C ARG A 511 19.64 9.67 17.09
N TYR A 512 19.29 9.04 18.21
CA TYR A 512 18.37 9.57 19.23
C TYR A 512 18.67 8.95 20.59
N ALA A 513 18.44 9.72 21.67
CA ALA A 513 18.55 9.25 23.06
C ALA A 513 17.39 9.81 23.90
N GLY A 514 16.64 8.92 24.55
CA GLY A 514 15.44 9.27 25.32
C GLY A 514 14.42 8.13 25.34
N ALA A 515 13.30 8.32 26.03
CA ALA A 515 12.19 7.37 25.93
C ALA A 515 11.77 7.20 24.45
N LEU A 516 11.28 6.02 24.09
CA LEU A 516 10.76 5.72 22.76
C LEU A 516 9.27 5.35 22.84
N PRO A 517 8.43 5.80 21.89
CA PRO A 517 7.13 5.21 21.71
C PRO A 517 7.29 3.74 21.31
N HIS A 518 6.35 2.91 21.74
CA HIS A 518 6.36 1.48 21.49
C HIS A 518 5.09 1.05 20.75
N VAL A 519 5.26 0.20 19.74
CA VAL A 519 4.17 -0.55 19.10
C VAL A 519 4.01 -1.91 19.78
N ALA A 520 2.82 -2.49 19.70
CA ALA A 520 2.60 -3.89 19.99
C ALA A 520 2.76 -4.72 18.70
N LEU A 521 3.31 -5.92 18.81
CA LEU A 521 3.16 -6.94 17.78
C LEU A 521 1.83 -7.67 18.01
N VAL A 522 1.06 -7.86 16.95
CA VAL A 522 -0.20 -8.62 16.97
C VAL A 522 -0.16 -9.74 15.93
N GLY A 523 -1.01 -10.75 16.14
CA GLY A 523 -1.16 -11.84 15.19
C GLY A 523 -0.01 -12.83 15.19
N TYR A 524 0.27 -13.34 13.99
CA TYR A 524 0.86 -14.66 13.78
C TYR A 524 1.86 -14.62 12.58
N SER A 525 3.10 -15.10 12.76
CA SER A 525 4.17 -15.05 11.74
C SER A 525 4.21 -16.27 10.80
N PHE A 526 4.51 -16.10 9.51
CA PHE A 526 4.68 -17.20 8.54
C PHE A 526 5.80 -18.24 8.81
N GLU A 527 6.58 -18.12 9.88
CA GLU A 527 7.59 -19.14 10.24
C GLU A 527 7.37 -19.71 11.64
N GLY A 528 6.18 -19.51 12.22
CA GLY A 528 5.77 -20.17 13.48
C GLY A 528 6.56 -19.76 14.72
N HIS A 529 7.33 -18.67 14.66
CA HIS A 529 8.21 -18.24 15.74
C HIS A 529 7.44 -17.84 17.01
N SER A 530 6.29 -17.18 16.90
CA SER A 530 5.58 -16.65 18.06
C SER A 530 4.12 -16.27 17.76
N ARG A 531 3.26 -16.49 18.76
CA ARG A 531 1.94 -15.85 18.87
C ARG A 531 2.12 -14.55 19.64
N ARG A 532 1.57 -13.43 19.18
CA ARG A 532 1.79 -12.11 19.79
C ARG A 532 0.49 -11.46 20.24
N SER A 533 0.50 -10.88 21.43
CA SER A 533 -0.63 -10.19 22.06
C SER A 533 -1.92 -11.01 22.19
N GLU A 534 -1.87 -12.36 22.14
CA GLU A 534 -3.06 -13.22 22.21
C GLU A 534 -3.91 -12.96 23.46
N ALA A 535 -3.28 -12.75 24.63
CA ALA A 535 -3.99 -12.44 25.87
C ALA A 535 -4.75 -11.10 25.83
N TYR A 536 -4.31 -10.16 24.99
CA TYR A 536 -5.01 -8.91 24.69
C TYR A 536 -6.11 -9.13 23.65
N LEU A 537 -5.79 -9.76 22.51
CA LEU A 537 -6.72 -10.02 21.40
C LEU A 537 -7.93 -10.90 21.83
N ALA A 538 -7.70 -11.85 22.74
CA ALA A 538 -8.73 -12.70 23.34
C ALA A 538 -9.58 -12.01 24.43
N SER A 539 -9.15 -10.85 24.93
CA SER A 539 -9.74 -10.22 26.12
C SER A 539 -11.16 -9.68 25.87
N LEU A 540 -12.03 -9.75 26.88
CA LEU A 540 -13.36 -9.14 26.79
C LEU A 540 -13.33 -7.62 26.98
N ASP A 541 -12.36 -7.12 27.75
CA ASP A 541 -12.25 -5.72 28.18
C ASP A 541 -11.41 -4.84 27.23
N GLY A 542 -10.59 -5.42 26.36
CA GLY A 542 -9.68 -4.65 25.51
C GLY A 542 -8.58 -3.93 26.30
N ALA A 543 -8.22 -4.42 27.50
CA ALA A 543 -7.24 -3.78 28.36
C ALA A 543 -5.80 -4.02 27.86
N GLU A 544 -5.12 -2.97 27.38
CA GLU A 544 -3.75 -3.05 26.85
C GLU A 544 -2.69 -3.49 27.88
N SER A 545 -3.02 -3.46 29.18
CA SER A 545 -2.20 -4.07 30.24
C SER A 545 -2.02 -5.59 30.09
N ARG A 546 -2.80 -6.23 29.22
CA ARG A 546 -2.67 -7.64 28.82
C ARG A 546 -1.63 -7.87 27.71
N ILE A 547 -1.13 -6.80 27.06
CA ILE A 547 -0.04 -6.88 26.09
C ILE A 547 1.26 -7.11 26.88
N GLY A 548 1.92 -8.24 26.64
CA GLY A 548 3.16 -8.57 27.33
C GLY A 548 4.30 -7.64 26.91
N ALA A 549 5.18 -7.27 27.85
CA ALA A 549 6.38 -6.46 27.54
C ALA A 549 7.26 -7.10 26.45
N GLY A 550 7.26 -8.44 26.32
CA GLY A 550 7.94 -9.17 25.25
C GLY A 550 7.33 -9.00 23.86
N ASP A 551 6.10 -8.49 23.76
CA ASP A 551 5.38 -8.21 22.50
C ASP A 551 5.42 -6.72 22.12
N LEU A 552 5.78 -5.85 23.06
CA LEU A 552 6.04 -4.43 22.80
C LEU A 552 7.42 -4.23 22.17
N LYS A 553 7.53 -3.32 21.20
CA LYS A 553 8.76 -3.00 20.47
C LYS A 553 8.88 -1.49 20.24
N PRO A 554 10.07 -0.89 20.31
CA PRO A 554 10.23 0.54 20.01
C PRO A 554 9.87 0.82 18.55
N VAL A 555 9.50 2.06 18.21
CA VAL A 555 9.15 2.43 16.82
C VAL A 555 10.31 2.31 15.80
N SER A 556 11.56 2.19 16.26
CA SER A 556 12.73 1.85 15.44
C SER A 556 12.78 0.39 15.00
N PHE A 557 11.96 -0.48 15.59
CA PHE A 557 11.99 -1.91 15.33
C PHE A 557 11.67 -2.25 13.87
N GLN A 558 12.54 -3.06 13.28
CA GLN A 558 12.42 -3.70 11.98
C GLN A 558 12.44 -5.21 12.23
N TYR A 559 11.62 -6.00 11.52
CA TYR A 559 11.70 -7.46 11.58
C TYR A 559 11.20 -8.09 10.27
N GLY A 560 11.85 -9.17 9.81
CA GLY A 560 11.50 -9.82 8.53
C GLY A 560 10.08 -10.38 8.48
N LYS A 561 9.49 -10.69 9.64
CA LYS A 561 8.19 -11.38 9.74
C LYS A 561 7.10 -10.47 10.29
N VAL A 562 7.34 -9.15 10.23
CA VAL A 562 6.44 -8.10 10.69
C VAL A 562 6.18 -7.11 9.54
N GLY A 563 4.90 -6.91 9.22
CA GLY A 563 4.41 -5.83 8.37
C GLY A 563 3.46 -4.93 9.15
N GLY A 564 2.53 -4.27 8.45
CA GLY A 564 1.45 -3.51 9.07
C GLY A 564 0.35 -3.16 8.08
N ARG A 565 -0.73 -2.56 8.58
CA ARG A 565 -1.82 -2.00 7.78
C ARG A 565 -2.22 -0.62 8.29
N CYS A 566 -2.87 0.18 7.45
CA CYS A 566 -3.38 1.48 7.83
C CYS A 566 -4.83 1.38 8.35
N ALA A 567 -5.18 2.29 9.25
CA ALA A 567 -6.56 2.61 9.59
C ALA A 567 -6.87 4.04 9.12
N ARG A 568 -8.06 4.24 8.56
CA ARG A 568 -8.52 5.47 7.93
C ARG A 568 -9.74 6.03 8.67
N PRO A 569 -10.02 7.33 8.58
CA PRO A 569 -11.35 7.85 8.87
C PRO A 569 -12.43 7.13 8.03
N ALA A 570 -13.64 7.03 8.55
CA ALA A 570 -14.79 6.72 7.72
C ALA A 570 -15.09 7.90 6.76
N PRO A 571 -15.61 7.65 5.55
CA PRO A 571 -16.10 8.70 4.67
C PRO A 571 -17.14 9.60 5.36
N PRO A 572 -17.19 10.90 4.99
CA PRO A 572 -18.17 11.84 5.51
C PRO A 572 -19.62 11.57 5.02
#